data_AF-A0A2S0XGA4-F1
#
_entry.id   AF-A0A2S0XGA4-F1
#
_cell.length_a   1.000
_cell.length_b   1.000
_cell.length_c   1.000
_cell.angle_alpha   90.00
_cell.angle_beta   90.00
_cell.angle_gamma   90.00
#
_symmetry.space_group_name_H-M   'P 1'
#
loop_
_entity.id
_entity.type
_entity.pdbx_description
1 polymer ?
#
loop_
_entity_poly.entity_id
_entity_poly.type
_entity_poly.pdbx_seq_one_letter_code
_entity_poly.pdbx_strand_id
1 'polypeptide(L)'
;MSNKFSMVSPAVWWSKRFRALPTSDAKLLYHYFLTSERQNSAGCFQAREGHVLSDMDWTAAAYYPSRQALIDADLVAFDAETETVYVKRWFKHCPPMNPNHARGTRKLIEAIESDDIRELVEADFLEAEERRSQTKAEPLSKVNGYAGGIASTRIGRIGAA
;
A
#
# COMPACT_ATOMS: atom_id res chain seq x y z
N MET A 1 12.48 -8.50 14.15
CA MET A 1 11.27 -9.19 13.66
C MET A 1 11.13 -8.83 12.19
N SER A 2 11.16 -9.82 11.29
CA SER A 2 10.90 -9.57 9.87
C SER A 2 9.44 -9.13 9.68
N ASN A 3 9.20 -8.16 8.78
CA ASN A 3 7.85 -7.85 8.34
C ASN A 3 7.29 -9.10 7.66
N LYS A 4 6.31 -9.77 8.29
CA LYS A 4 5.83 -11.07 7.81
C LYS A 4 4.98 -10.98 6.53
N PHE A 5 4.44 -9.81 6.19
CA PHE A 5 3.68 -9.57 4.97
C PHE A 5 3.40 -8.08 4.77
N SER A 6 3.59 -7.58 3.54
CA SER A 6 2.92 -6.37 3.06
C SER A 6 1.47 -6.71 2.71
N MET A 7 0.49 -5.90 3.11
CA MET A 7 -0.90 -6.17 2.76
C MET A 7 -1.17 -5.78 1.30
N VAL A 8 -1.39 -6.78 0.44
CA VAL A 8 -1.88 -6.56 -0.92
C VAL A 8 -3.41 -6.67 -0.91
N SER A 9 -4.10 -5.55 -1.15
CA SER A 9 -5.56 -5.54 -1.24
C SER A 9 -6.03 -6.31 -2.48
N PRO A 10 -7.00 -7.25 -2.38
CA PRO A 10 -7.61 -7.88 -3.54
C PRO A 10 -8.23 -6.88 -4.52
N ALA A 11 -8.58 -5.68 -4.04
CA ALA A 11 -9.11 -4.58 -4.86
C ALA A 11 -8.11 -4.07 -5.92
N VAL A 12 -6.83 -4.47 -5.86
CA VAL A 12 -5.85 -4.17 -6.92
C VAL A 12 -6.35 -4.59 -8.30
N TRP A 13 -7.02 -5.75 -8.39
CA TRP A 13 -7.60 -6.26 -9.64
C TRP A 13 -8.76 -5.42 -10.18
N TRP A 14 -9.34 -4.57 -9.35
CA TRP A 14 -10.43 -3.63 -9.72
C TRP A 14 -9.93 -2.20 -9.89
N SER A 15 -8.66 -1.92 -9.55
CA SER A 15 -8.05 -0.61 -9.75
C SER A 15 -8.01 -0.28 -11.25
N LYS A 16 -8.65 0.83 -11.63
CA LYS A 16 -8.62 1.33 -13.01
C LYS A 16 -7.18 1.57 -13.50
N ARG A 17 -6.33 2.13 -12.63
CA ARG A 17 -4.90 2.40 -12.92
C ARG A 17 -4.13 1.10 -13.20
N PHE A 18 -4.29 0.11 -12.32
CA PHE A 18 -3.63 -1.19 -12.48
C PHE A 18 -4.11 -1.96 -13.72
N ARG A 19 -5.42 -1.92 -13.99
CA ARG A 19 -5.99 -2.58 -15.18
C ARG A 19 -5.55 -1.92 -16.48
N ALA A 20 -5.30 -0.61 -16.46
CA ALA A 20 -4.84 0.15 -17.62
C ALA A 20 -3.35 -0.08 -17.95
N LEU A 21 -2.59 -0.79 -17.11
CA LEU A 21 -1.19 -1.10 -17.41
C LEU A 21 -1.07 -1.91 -18.71
N PRO A 22 -0.13 -1.54 -19.59
CA PRO A 22 -0.07 -2.05 -20.96
C PRO A 22 0.39 -3.51 -21.04
N THR A 23 1.19 -3.97 -20.07
CA THR A 23 1.83 -5.30 -20.10
C THR A 23 1.57 -6.08 -18.83
N SER A 24 1.67 -7.42 -18.92
CA SER A 24 1.75 -8.31 -17.75
C SER A 24 2.97 -8.00 -16.88
N ASP A 25 4.06 -7.60 -17.51
CA ASP A 25 5.33 -7.31 -16.85
C ASP A 25 5.18 -6.10 -15.92
N ALA A 26 4.58 -5.00 -16.38
CA ALA A 26 4.29 -3.86 -15.51
C ALA A 26 3.44 -4.28 -14.28
N LYS A 27 2.44 -5.15 -14.48
CA LYS A 27 1.62 -5.68 -13.38
C LYS A 27 2.44 -6.53 -12.41
N LEU A 28 3.33 -7.38 -12.93
CA LEU A 28 4.22 -8.21 -12.12
C LEU A 28 5.22 -7.35 -11.34
N LEU A 29 5.81 -6.34 -11.97
CA LEU A 29 6.73 -5.40 -11.32
C LEU A 29 6.05 -4.62 -10.19
N TYR A 30 4.79 -4.22 -10.38
CA TYR A 30 4.03 -3.59 -9.30
C TYR A 30 3.84 -4.53 -8.11
N HIS A 31 3.52 -5.80 -8.35
CA HIS A 31 3.43 -6.80 -7.29
C HIS A 31 4.78 -7.04 -6.61
N TYR A 32 5.87 -7.07 -7.36
CA TYR A 32 7.22 -7.14 -6.80
C TYR A 32 7.49 -5.95 -5.87
N PHE A 33 7.20 -4.71 -6.28
CA PHE A 33 7.38 -3.54 -5.40
C PHE A 33 6.49 -3.57 -4.15
N LEU A 34 5.31 -4.19 -4.22
CA LEU A 34 4.46 -4.36 -3.04
C LEU A 34 5.01 -5.41 -2.06
N THR A 35 5.68 -6.45 -2.55
CA THR A 35 5.93 -7.69 -1.79
C THR A 35 7.40 -8.07 -1.64
N SER A 36 8.32 -7.32 -2.26
CA SER A 36 9.77 -7.55 -2.18
C SER A 36 10.24 -7.58 -0.73
N GLU A 37 11.25 -8.39 -0.44
CA GLU A 37 11.93 -8.45 0.86
C GLU A 37 12.46 -7.08 1.32
N ARG A 38 12.81 -6.22 0.36
CA ARG A 38 13.33 -4.87 0.64
C ARG A 38 12.23 -3.88 1.05
N GLN A 39 10.96 -4.26 0.92
CA GLN A 39 9.84 -3.41 1.29
C GLN A 39 9.75 -3.24 2.82
N ASN A 40 9.37 -2.04 3.25
CA ASN A 40 9.30 -1.67 4.66
C ASN A 40 7.98 -0.94 4.98
N SER A 41 7.82 -0.50 6.23
CA SER A 41 6.58 0.13 6.68
C SER A 41 6.33 1.53 6.10
N ALA A 42 7.30 2.15 5.42
CA ALA A 42 7.15 3.41 4.72
C ALA A 42 6.68 3.24 3.26
N GLY A 43 6.64 2.01 2.73
CA GLY A 43 6.23 1.76 1.33
C GLY A 43 7.29 2.19 0.31
N CYS A 44 8.50 2.49 0.78
CA CYS A 44 9.57 3.11 0.03
C CYS A 44 10.89 2.38 0.29
N PHE A 45 11.66 2.09 -0.76
CA PHE A 45 12.97 1.44 -0.64
C PHE A 45 13.86 1.73 -1.86
N GLN A 46 15.17 1.49 -1.71
CA GLN A 46 16.13 1.57 -2.82
C GLN A 46 15.96 0.36 -3.75
N ALA A 47 15.39 0.58 -4.93
CA ALA A 47 15.17 -0.41 -5.97
C ALA A 47 16.32 -0.38 -6.99
N ARG A 48 17.55 -0.60 -6.49
CA ARG A 48 18.77 -0.64 -7.32
C ARG A 48 18.56 -1.60 -8.48
N GLU A 49 18.90 -1.15 -9.68
CA GLU A 49 18.59 -1.90 -10.90
C GLU A 49 19.08 -3.35 -10.83
N GLY A 50 20.37 -3.55 -10.49
CA GLY A 50 20.96 -4.89 -10.43
C GLY A 50 20.23 -5.85 -9.47
N HIS A 51 19.65 -5.33 -8.39
CA HIS A 51 18.83 -6.13 -7.49
C HIS A 51 17.49 -6.52 -8.11
N VAL A 52 16.80 -5.56 -8.74
CA VAL A 52 15.50 -5.84 -9.37
C VAL A 52 15.66 -6.83 -10.52
N LEU A 53 16.67 -6.63 -11.37
CA LEU A 53 16.95 -7.52 -12.49
C LEU A 53 17.30 -8.93 -12.01
N SER A 54 18.11 -9.06 -10.95
CA SER A 54 18.45 -10.36 -10.37
C SER A 54 17.25 -11.06 -9.74
N ASP A 55 16.43 -10.36 -8.96
CA ASP A 55 15.31 -10.97 -8.23
C ASP A 55 14.19 -11.42 -9.18
N MET A 56 14.02 -10.72 -10.30
CA MET A 56 12.97 -11.01 -11.28
C MET A 56 13.43 -11.88 -12.46
N ASP A 57 14.74 -12.16 -12.57
CA ASP A 57 15.37 -12.77 -13.76
C ASP A 57 15.05 -11.97 -15.04
N TRP A 58 15.21 -10.65 -14.95
CA TRP A 58 14.81 -9.70 -16.00
C TRP A 58 16.01 -9.01 -16.65
N THR A 59 15.77 -8.47 -17.84
CA THR A 59 16.69 -7.56 -18.52
C THR A 59 16.25 -6.11 -18.33
N ALA A 60 17.19 -5.16 -18.47
CA ALA A 60 16.88 -3.73 -18.45
C ALA A 60 15.82 -3.34 -19.50
N ALA A 61 15.81 -4.02 -20.65
CA ALA A 61 14.83 -3.81 -21.72
C ALA A 61 13.39 -4.17 -21.31
N ALA A 62 13.20 -5.11 -20.37
CA ALA A 62 11.90 -5.42 -19.79
C ALA A 62 11.57 -4.49 -18.60
N TYR A 63 12.58 -4.18 -17.78
CA TYR A 63 12.43 -3.40 -16.56
C TYR A 63 12.07 -1.93 -16.82
N TYR A 64 12.81 -1.21 -17.65
CA TYR A 64 12.59 0.23 -17.81
C TYR A 64 11.22 0.59 -18.36
N PRO A 65 10.70 -0.05 -19.45
CA PRO A 65 9.35 0.25 -19.93
C PRO A 65 8.28 -0.12 -18.90
N SER A 66 8.48 -1.21 -18.16
CA SER A 66 7.57 -1.62 -17.09
C SER A 66 7.54 -0.62 -15.94
N ARG A 67 8.71 -0.13 -15.50
CA ARG A 67 8.81 0.92 -14.47
C ARG A 67 8.17 2.21 -14.95
N GLN A 68 8.44 2.62 -16.19
CA GLN A 68 7.85 3.83 -16.76
C GLN A 68 6.33 3.74 -16.81
N ALA A 69 5.77 2.60 -17.22
CA ALA A 69 4.33 2.39 -17.23
C ALA A 69 3.70 2.52 -15.82
N LEU A 70 4.41 2.14 -14.75
CA LEU A 70 3.94 2.32 -13.38
C LEU A 70 3.97 3.78 -12.93
N ILE A 71 4.97 4.54 -13.36
CA ILE A 71 5.09 5.99 -13.11
C ILE A 71 3.95 6.72 -13.84
N ASP A 72 3.77 6.44 -15.13
CA ASP A 72 2.73 7.05 -15.97
C ASP A 72 1.31 6.74 -15.45
N ALA A 73 1.11 5.54 -14.90
CA ALA A 73 -0.15 5.14 -14.28
C ALA A 73 -0.37 5.71 -12.87
N ASP A 74 0.56 6.52 -12.34
CA ASP A 74 0.52 7.09 -11.01
C ASP A 74 0.39 6.03 -9.90
N LEU A 75 1.02 4.87 -10.12
CA LEU A 75 1.07 3.76 -9.16
C LEU A 75 2.32 3.78 -8.30
N VAL A 76 3.43 4.29 -8.84
CA VAL A 76 4.69 4.46 -8.13
C VAL A 76 5.29 5.84 -8.43
N ALA A 77 6.10 6.34 -7.51
CA ALA A 77 7.06 7.40 -7.77
C ALA A 77 8.46 6.77 -7.77
N PHE A 78 9.35 7.28 -8.62
CA PHE A 78 10.72 6.77 -8.74
C PHE A 78 11.68 7.93 -8.93
N ASP A 79 12.77 7.91 -8.17
CA ASP A 79 13.90 8.80 -8.34
C ASP A 79 15.07 8.03 -8.92
N ALA A 80 15.60 8.51 -10.06
CA ALA A 80 16.69 7.87 -10.78
C ALA A 80 18.06 8.11 -10.14
N GLU A 81 18.25 9.22 -9.41
CA GLU A 81 19.55 9.54 -8.81
C GLU A 81 19.85 8.62 -7.63
N THR A 82 18.86 8.43 -6.75
CA THR A 82 18.98 7.59 -5.56
C THR A 82 18.48 6.15 -5.77
N GLU A 83 17.96 5.85 -6.96
CA GLU A 83 17.27 4.60 -7.30
C GLU A 83 16.13 4.24 -6.31
N THR A 84 15.45 5.26 -5.79
CA THR A 84 14.41 5.10 -4.77
C THR A 84 13.04 4.93 -5.41
N VAL A 85 12.30 3.90 -5.00
CA VAL A 85 10.90 3.71 -5.39
C VAL A 85 9.96 3.92 -4.21
N TYR A 86 8.87 4.63 -4.43
CA TYR A 86 7.74 4.73 -3.52
C TYR A 86 6.47 4.17 -4.15
N VAL A 87 5.81 3.24 -3.47
CA VAL A 87 4.49 2.73 -3.88
C VAL A 87 3.41 3.72 -3.43
N LYS A 88 2.82 4.46 -4.38
CA LYS A 88 1.85 5.51 -4.04
C LYS A 88 0.63 4.93 -3.34
N ARG A 89 0.08 5.71 -2.39
CA ARG A 89 -1.08 5.33 -1.57
C ARG A 89 -0.79 4.14 -0.64
N TRP A 90 0.48 3.89 -0.32
CA TRP A 90 0.88 2.82 0.59
C TRP A 90 0.10 2.87 1.90
N PHE A 91 0.07 4.03 2.56
CA PHE A 91 -0.59 4.18 3.87
C PHE A 91 -2.12 4.10 3.84
N LYS A 92 -2.75 4.09 2.66
CA LYS A 92 -4.18 3.73 2.55
C LYS A 92 -4.40 2.26 2.87
N HIS A 93 -3.42 1.42 2.52
CA HIS A 93 -3.50 -0.03 2.64
C HIS A 93 -2.70 -0.55 3.83
N CYS A 94 -1.54 0.04 4.10
CA CYS A 94 -0.62 -0.34 5.17
C CYS A 94 -0.39 0.83 6.16
N PRO A 95 -1.44 1.40 6.80
CA PRO A 95 -1.26 2.48 7.77
C PRO A 95 -0.51 2.00 9.02
N PRO A 96 0.20 2.89 9.73
CA PRO A 96 0.76 2.59 11.04
C PRO A 96 -0.33 2.14 12.03
N MET A 97 -0.12 0.98 12.66
CA MET A 97 -1.13 0.36 13.52
C MET A 97 -1.19 0.96 14.93
N ASN A 98 -0.11 1.56 15.40
CA ASN A 98 0.01 2.12 16.75
C ASN A 98 1.13 3.18 16.81
N PRO A 99 1.24 3.98 17.89
CA PRO A 99 2.25 5.04 17.98
C PRO A 99 3.71 4.55 17.91
N ASN A 100 4.00 3.34 18.37
CA ASN A 100 5.35 2.78 18.26
C ASN A 100 5.69 2.40 16.81
N HIS A 101 4.72 1.83 16.08
CA HIS A 101 4.85 1.57 14.65
C HIS A 101 5.02 2.87 13.88
N ALA A 102 4.19 3.89 14.15
CA ALA A 102 4.30 5.22 13.53
C ALA A 102 5.69 5.85 13.74
N ARG A 103 6.23 5.77 14.97
CA ARG A 103 7.58 6.25 15.26
C ARG A 103 8.66 5.48 14.48
N GLY A 104 8.52 4.16 14.35
CA GLY A 104 9.43 3.35 13.53
C GLY A 104 9.38 3.72 12.05
N THR A 105 8.18 3.90 11.52
CA THR A 105 7.96 4.35 10.13
C THR A 105 8.55 5.73 9.89
N ARG A 106 8.35 6.70 10.80
CA ARG A 106 8.93 8.05 10.66
C ARG A 106 10.45 8.03 10.52
N LYS A 107 11.14 7.19 11.29
CA LYS A 107 12.60 7.01 11.15
C LYS A 107 13.03 6.48 9.78
N LEU A 108 12.22 5.60 9.19
CA LEU A 108 12.47 5.11 7.83
C LEU A 108 12.27 6.23 6.80
N ILE A 109 11.26 7.07 6.98
CA ILE A 109 11.00 8.23 6.11
C ILE A 109 12.14 9.24 6.19
N GLU A 110 12.62 9.56 7.40
CA GLU A 110 13.76 10.47 7.62
C GLU A 110 15.06 9.95 6.99
N ALA A 111 15.19 8.63 6.81
CA ALA A 111 16.34 7.99 6.18
C ALA A 111 16.24 7.90 4.65
N ILE A 112 15.15 8.37 4.03
CA ILE A 112 15.02 8.43 2.57
C ILE A 112 15.97 9.49 2.03
N GLU A 113 16.85 9.06 1.12
CA GLU A 113 17.88 9.88 0.50
C GLU A 113 17.32 10.88 -0.51
N SER A 114 16.29 10.48 -1.26
CA SER A 114 15.61 11.34 -2.23
C SER A 114 14.68 12.33 -1.53
N ASP A 115 14.97 13.62 -1.63
CA ASP A 115 14.13 14.67 -1.07
C ASP A 115 12.72 14.65 -1.66
N ASP A 116 12.60 14.54 -2.99
CA ASP A 116 11.31 14.46 -3.70
C ASP A 116 10.45 13.28 -3.22
N ILE A 117 11.06 12.09 -3.10
CA ILE A 117 10.32 10.92 -2.60
C ILE A 117 10.01 11.06 -1.11
N ARG A 118 10.94 11.60 -0.31
CA ARG A 118 10.75 11.79 1.13
C ARG A 118 9.56 12.71 1.40
N GLU A 119 9.45 13.83 0.68
CA GLU A 119 8.32 14.75 0.81
C GLU A 119 6.98 14.08 0.47
N LEU A 120 6.92 13.31 -0.62
CA LEU A 120 5.72 12.56 -1.00
C LEU A 120 5.31 11.53 0.06
N VAL A 121 6.28 10.77 0.58
CA VAL A 121 6.02 9.75 1.60
C VAL A 121 5.60 10.39 2.92
N GLU A 122 6.23 11.49 3.32
CA GLU A 122 5.88 12.20 4.55
C GLU A 122 4.47 12.80 4.46
N ALA A 123 4.08 13.38 3.34
CA ALA A 123 2.73 13.89 3.13
C ALA A 123 1.67 12.77 3.27
N ASP A 124 1.85 11.65 2.58
CA ASP A 124 0.93 10.51 2.67
C ASP A 124 0.89 9.89 4.09
N PHE A 125 2.03 9.91 4.81
CA PHE A 125 2.13 9.43 6.19
C PHE A 125 1.37 10.34 7.16
N LEU A 126 1.51 11.66 7.05
CA LEU A 126 0.81 12.63 7.89
C LEU A 126 -0.70 12.53 7.71
N GLU A 127 -1.18 12.39 6.47
CA GLU A 127 -2.61 12.16 6.18
C GLU A 127 -3.13 10.87 6.86
N ALA A 128 -2.33 9.81 6.87
CA ALA A 128 -2.70 8.56 7.52
C ALA A 128 -2.74 8.68 9.07
N GLU A 129 -1.79 9.40 9.65
CA GLU A 129 -1.74 9.66 11.09
C GLU A 129 -2.89 10.56 11.57
N GLU A 130 -3.28 11.54 10.77
CA GLU A 130 -4.45 12.37 11.05
C GLU A 130 -5.72 11.52 11.07
N ARG A 131 -5.96 10.70 10.03
CA ARG A 131 -7.09 9.76 9.98
C ARG A 131 -7.11 8.84 11.19
N ARG A 132 -5.95 8.29 11.59
CA ARG A 132 -5.82 7.43 12.78
C ARG A 132 -6.19 8.18 14.07
N SER A 133 -5.79 9.44 14.19
CA SER A 133 -6.06 10.27 15.36
C SER A 133 -7.54 10.63 15.47
N GLN A 134 -8.20 10.92 14.34
CA GLN A 134 -9.64 11.17 14.27
C GLN A 134 -10.45 9.93 14.68
N THR A 135 -10.11 8.73 14.16
CA THR A 135 -10.78 7.47 14.56
C THR A 135 -10.62 7.17 16.05
N LYS A 136 -9.50 7.57 16.67
CA LYS A 136 -9.28 7.38 18.11
C LYS A 136 -10.01 8.42 18.96
N ALA A 137 -10.32 9.58 18.41
CA ALA A 137 -11.01 10.69 19.07
C ALA A 137 -12.54 10.56 19.03
N GLU A 138 -13.11 9.77 18.11
CA GLU A 138 -14.53 9.39 18.16
C GLU A 138 -14.77 8.40 19.33
N PRO A 139 -15.47 8.80 20.40
CA PRO A 139 -15.88 7.85 21.42
C PRO A 139 -16.95 6.92 20.83
N LEU A 140 -17.10 5.74 21.42
CA LEU A 140 -18.19 4.78 21.20
C LEU A 140 -19.60 5.33 21.54
N SER A 141 -19.84 6.64 21.47
CA SER A 141 -21.09 7.30 21.85
C SER A 141 -22.20 7.27 20.79
N LYS A 142 -22.03 6.52 19.68
CA LYS A 142 -23.08 6.30 18.67
C LYS A 142 -23.42 4.84 18.36
N VAL A 143 -23.37 3.96 19.35
CA VAL A 143 -24.15 2.69 19.31
C VAL A 143 -25.17 2.70 20.45
N ASN A 144 -26.14 3.60 20.35
CA ASN A 144 -27.37 3.51 21.13
C ASN A 144 -28.53 3.54 20.15
N GLY A 145 -29.02 2.35 19.77
CA GLY A 145 -30.11 2.23 18.79
C GLY A 145 -30.18 0.90 18.03
N TYR A 146 -29.98 -0.25 18.67
CA TYR A 146 -30.50 -1.53 18.16
C TYR A 146 -31.05 -2.36 19.32
N ALA A 147 -32.14 -1.88 19.91
CA ALA A 147 -33.12 -2.74 20.55
C ALA A 147 -34.20 -3.04 19.51
N GLY A 148 -34.28 -4.29 19.05
CA GLY A 148 -35.42 -4.81 18.29
C GLY A 148 -35.08 -5.43 16.94
N GLY A 149 -35.36 -6.74 16.80
CA GLY A 149 -35.78 -7.29 15.52
C GLY A 149 -35.00 -8.46 14.92
N ILE A 150 -34.70 -9.53 15.67
CA ILE A 150 -34.39 -10.85 15.08
C ILE A 150 -35.64 -11.57 14.51
N ALA A 151 -36.66 -10.84 14.05
CA ALA A 151 -37.95 -11.38 13.64
C ALA A 151 -38.29 -11.17 12.15
N SER A 152 -37.32 -10.83 11.29
CA SER A 152 -37.61 -10.56 9.86
C SER A 152 -36.62 -11.18 8.87
N THR A 153 -35.94 -12.27 9.23
CA THR A 153 -35.21 -13.06 8.22
C THR A 153 -36.11 -14.17 7.69
N ARG A 154 -36.45 -14.05 6.40
CA ARG A 154 -37.33 -14.92 5.60
C ARG A 154 -36.74 -16.31 5.31
N ILE A 155 -36.01 -16.88 6.26
CA ILE A 155 -35.30 -18.17 6.15
C ILE A 155 -35.87 -19.23 7.12
N GLY A 156 -36.74 -18.86 8.07
CA GLY A 156 -37.31 -19.77 9.08
C GLY A 156 -38.75 -20.28 8.85
N ARG A 157 -39.38 -20.09 7.68
CA ARG A 157 -40.80 -20.48 7.43
C ARG A 157 -40.96 -21.63 6.42
N ILE A 158 -40.08 -22.62 6.46
CA ILE A 158 -40.29 -23.89 5.75
C ILE A 158 -39.90 -25.00 6.71
N GLY A 159 -40.86 -25.47 7.53
CA GLY A 159 -40.60 -26.54 8.48
C GLY A 159 -41.52 -26.55 9.70
N ALA A 160 -42.83 -26.68 9.49
CA ALA A 160 -43.73 -27.31 10.45
C ALA A 160 -44.97 -27.77 9.67
N ALA A 161 -45.25 -29.06 9.79
CA ALA A 161 -46.36 -29.79 9.18
C ALA A 161 -47.73 -29.33 9.69
#